data_AF-A0A9P4LPK4-F1
#
_entry.id   AF-A0A9P4LPK4-F1
#
_cell.length_a   1.000
_cell.length_b   1.000
_cell.length_c   1.000
_cell.angle_alpha   90.00
_cell.angle_beta   90.00
_cell.angle_gamma   90.00
#
_symmetry.space_group_name_H-M   'P 1'
#
loop_
_entity.id
_entity.type
_entity.pdbx_description
1 polymer ?
#
loop_
_entity_poly.entity_id
_entity_poly.type
_entity_poly.pdbx_seq_one_letter_code
_entity_poly.pdbx_strand_id
1 'polypeptide(L)' 'MISSVKYQRQLQLPTKCIPSPMRLLETLTQRAGEGNFQVEMRHNTYCISLNENVDAKEIYLRCRL' A
#
# COMPACT_ATOMS: atom_id res chain seq x y z
N MET A 1 -29.56 2.63 -4.38
CA MET A 1 -28.56 3.20 -5.32
C MET A 1 -27.29 2.38 -5.14
N ILE A 2 -26.90 1.63 -6.17
CA ILE A 2 -25.82 0.65 -6.13
C ILE A 2 -24.58 1.26 -6.79
N SER A 3 -23.42 0.99 -6.18
CA SER A 3 -22.06 1.10 -6.73
C SER A 3 -21.44 2.50 -6.87
N SER A 4 -20.90 3.00 -5.75
CA SER A 4 -19.58 3.63 -5.79
C SER A 4 -18.58 2.64 -5.24
N VAL A 5 -18.20 1.64 -6.06
CA VAL A 5 -16.96 0.89 -5.82
C VAL A 5 -15.85 1.90 -6.08
N LYS A 6 -15.53 2.71 -5.07
CA LYS A 6 -14.31 3.53 -5.08
C LYS A 6 -13.20 2.54 -5.40
N TYR A 7 -12.48 2.77 -6.50
CA TYR A 7 -11.42 1.90 -6.97
C TYR A 7 -10.39 1.70 -5.85
N GLN A 8 -10.59 0.68 -5.02
CA GLN A 8 -9.63 0.27 -4.00
C GLN A 8 -8.52 -0.43 -4.76
N ARG A 9 -7.43 0.31 -5.02
CA ARG A 9 -6.23 -0.31 -5.57
C ARG A 9 -5.63 -1.18 -4.49
N GLN A 10 -5.61 -2.48 -4.73
CA GLN A 10 -4.93 -3.46 -3.89
C GLN A 10 -3.54 -3.72 -4.47
N LEU A 11 -2.53 -3.50 -3.64
CA LEU A 11 -1.14 -3.82 -3.92
C LEU A 11 -0.74 -5.07 -3.13
N GLN A 12 0.05 -5.94 -3.73
CA GLN A 12 0.63 -7.08 -3.05
C GLN A 12 2.14 -7.00 -3.17
N LEU A 13 2.82 -6.82 -2.03
CA LEU A 13 4.26 -6.71 -1.95
C LEU A 13 4.84 -7.86 -1.14
N PRO A 14 5.74 -8.67 -1.69
CA PRO A 14 6.45 -9.67 -0.92
C PRO A 14 7.22 -9.01 0.23
N THR A 15 7.17 -9.60 1.43
CA THR A 15 7.87 -9.08 2.62
C THR A 15 9.37 -8.99 2.39
N LYS A 16 9.95 -9.90 1.60
CA LYS A 16 11.36 -9.87 1.16
C LYS A 16 11.76 -8.62 0.38
N CYS A 17 10.79 -7.89 -0.19
CA CYS A 17 11.03 -6.64 -0.92
C CYS A 17 10.86 -5.40 -0.04
N ILE A 18 10.39 -5.57 1.20
CA ILE A 18 10.23 -4.52 2.19
C ILE A 18 11.34 -4.69 3.24
N PRO A 19 12.38 -3.84 3.24
CA PRO A 19 13.49 -3.97 4.16
C PRO A 19 13.06 -3.68 5.61
N SER A 20 12.04 -2.85 5.81
CA SER A 20 11.46 -2.57 7.13
C SER A 20 9.97 -2.23 7.03
N PRO A 21 9.11 -2.81 7.89
CA PRO A 21 7.69 -2.46 7.97
C PRO A 21 7.46 -0.96 8.26
N MET A 22 8.35 -0.33 9.04
CA MET A 22 8.27 1.11 9.32
C MET A 22 8.45 1.94 8.04
N ARG A 23 9.43 1.61 7.20
CA ARG A 23 9.63 2.31 5.91
C ARG A 23 8.42 2.19 4.99
N LEU A 24 7.78 1.02 4.99
CA LEU A 24 6.54 0.82 4.23
C LEU A 24 5.44 1.76 4.74
N LEU A 25 5.21 1.80 6.06
CA LEU A 25 4.20 2.67 6.67
C LEU A 25 4.50 4.15 6.41
N GLU A 26 5.74 4.61 6.59
CA GLU A 26 6.14 5.99 6.30
C GLU A 26 5.88 6.36 4.84
N THR A 27 6.24 5.47 3.90
CA THR A 27 6.03 5.68 2.46
C THR A 27 4.54 5.77 2.12
N LEU A 28 3.72 4.91 2.74
CA LEU A 28 2.27 4.92 2.56
C LEU A 28 1.64 6.19 3.13
N THR A 29 2.02 6.59 4.35
CA THR A 29 1.55 7.83 4.99
C THR A 29 1.94 9.06 4.18
N GLN A 30 3.17 9.12 3.64
CA GLN A 30 3.62 10.25 2.82
C GLN A 30 2.87 10.40 1.49
N ARG A 31 2.37 9.30 0.90
CA ARG A 31 1.78 9.30 -0.45
C ARG A 31 0.27 9.22 -0.47
N ALA A 32 -0.30 8.35 0.35
CA ALA A 32 -1.74 8.19 0.47
C ALA A 32 -2.32 9.17 1.51
N GLY A 33 -1.53 9.62 2.47
CA GLY A 33 -2.04 10.33 3.64
C GLY A 33 -2.49 9.37 4.74
N GLU A 34 -2.54 9.88 5.96
CA GLU A 34 -2.98 9.11 7.12
C GLU A 34 -4.46 8.71 6.99
N GLY A 35 -4.79 7.44 7.24
CA GLY A 35 -6.17 6.92 7.15
C GLY A 35 -6.65 6.57 5.73
N ASN A 36 -5.85 6.83 4.69
CA ASN A 36 -6.20 6.53 3.30
C ASN A 36 -5.66 5.18 2.79
N PHE A 37 -5.06 4.38 3.67
CA PHE A 37 -4.55 3.07 3.33
C PHE A 37 -4.82 2.05 4.44
N GLN A 38 -4.88 0.79 4.06
CA GLN A 38 -4.94 -0.35 4.97
C GLN A 38 -3.85 -1.34 4.58
N VAL A 39 -3.09 -1.83 5.56
CA VAL A 39 -2.07 -2.86 5.34
C VAL A 39 -2.46 -4.11 6.10
N GLU A 40 -2.50 -5.24 5.40
CA GLU A 40 -2.66 -6.57 5.98
C GLU A 40 -1.45 -7.42 5.59
N MET A 41 -0.84 -8.10 6.56
CA MET A 41 0.22 -9.07 6.27
C MET A 41 -0.42 -10.46 6.15
N ARG A 42 -0.28 -11.08 4.97
CA ARG A 42 -0.69 -12.45 4.69
C ARG A 42 0.52 -13.30 4.34
N HIS A 43 0.90 -14.20 5.24
CA HIS A 43 2.10 -15.02 5.10
C HIS A 43 3.34 -14.14 4.87
N ASN A 44 3.97 -14.25 3.69
CA ASN A 44 5.17 -13.52 3.29
C ASN A 44 4.84 -12.36 2.34
N THR A 45 3.63 -11.81 2.42
CA THR A 45 3.15 -10.74 1.53
C THR A 45 2.39 -9.68 2.31
N TYR A 46 2.71 -8.41 2.07
CA TYR A 46 1.92 -7.27 2.46
C TYR A 46 0.85 -6.99 1.41
N CYS A 47 -0.41 -7.10 1.80
CA CYS A 47 -1.57 -6.68 1.03
C CYS A 47 -1.93 -5.26 1.47
N ILE A 48 -1.80 -4.29 0.57
CA ILE A 48 -2.04 -2.88 0.85
C ILE A 48 -3.24 -2.43 0.03
N SER A 49 -4.30 -1.99 0.70
CA SER A 49 -5.48 -1.39 0.08
C SER A 49 -5.37 0.12 0.16
N LEU A 50 -5.48 0.82 -0.97
CA LEU A 50 -5.43 2.28 -1.06
C LEU A 50 -6.81 2.82 -1.40
N ASN A 51 -7.27 3.84 -0.67
CA ASN A 51 -8.56 4.49 -0.89
C ASN A 51 -8.52 5.57 -1.98
N GLU A 52 -7.32 5.97 -2.41
CA GLU A 52 -7.08 7.02 -3.41
C GLU A 52 -6.21 6.50 -4.57
N ASN A 53 -6.17 7.25 -5.67
CA ASN A 53 -5.43 6.89 -6.88
C ASN A 53 -3.92 7.16 -6.73
N VAL A 54 -3.30 6.52 -5.74
CA VAL A 54 -1.85 6.53 -5.55
C VAL A 54 -1.21 5.54 -6.52
N ASP A 55 -0.11 5.93 -7.13
CA ASP A 55 0.60 5.07 -8.07
C ASP A 55 1.35 3.96 -7.33
N ALA A 56 0.80 2.76 -7.45
CA ALA A 56 1.32 1.50 -6.93
C ALA A 56 2.81 1.27 -7.23
N LYS A 57 3.28 1.63 -8.43
CA LYS A 57 4.68 1.42 -8.83
C LYS A 57 5.62 2.34 -8.07
N GLU A 58 5.16 3.54 -7.76
CA GLU A 58 5.95 4.53 -7.03
C GLU A 58 6.22 4.10 -5.58
N ILE A 59 5.21 3.52 -4.91
CA ILE A 59 5.35 2.97 -3.55
C ILE A 59 6.37 1.81 -3.56
N TYR A 60 6.26 0.89 -4.53
CA TYR A 60 7.17 -0.25 -4.64
C TYR A 60 8.63 0.19 -4.87
N LEU A 61 8.86 1.13 -5.78
CA LEU A 61 10.21 1.62 -6.09
C LEU A 61 10.89 2.25 -4.87
N ARG A 62 10.13 2.99 -4.05
CA ARG A 62 10.67 3.62 -2.83
C ARG A 62 10.88 2.67 -1.66
N CYS A 63 10.05 1.64 -1.55
CA CYS A 63 10.27 0.62 -0.52
C CYS A 63 11.50 -0.26 -0.79
N ARG A 64 11.96 -0.35 -2.05
CA ARG A 64 13.10 -1.19 -2.44
C ARG A 64 14.47 -0.49 -2.29
N LEU A 65 14.50 0.83 -2.13
CA LEU A 65 15.70 1.64 -1.84
C LEU A 65 15.94 1.76 -0.33
#